data_AF-A0A0D9ZWD1-F1
#
_entry.id   AF-A0A0D9ZWD1-F1
#
_cell.length_a   1.000
_cell.length_b   1.000
_cell.length_c   1.000
_cell.angle_alpha   90.00
_cell.angle_beta   90.00
_cell.angle_gamma   90.00
#
_symmetry.space_group_name_H-M   'P 1'
#
loop_
_entity.id
_entity.type
_entity.pdbx_description
1 polymer ?
#
loop_
_entity_poly.entity_id
_entity_poly.type
_entity_poly.pdbx_seq_one_letter_code
_entity_poly.pdbx_strand_id
1 'polypeptide(L)'
;MEKAEKLKRDVRILFGTCNDIVEKMNLIDTVQHLGIYHLFQEEIGSAISDIKGSEFTSSSLHEVALWFRLLREHGIWVSPGDSELHLFALILWNNFSVSVRTNHTTTSVSNCSNCLSI
;
A
#
# COMPACT_ATOMS: atom_id res chain seq x y z
N MET A 1 -27.09 -8.90 -15.42
CA MET A 1 -26.08 -9.39 -14.45
C MET A 1 -24.85 -10.00 -15.11
N GLU A 2 -24.97 -10.66 -16.27
CA GLU A 2 -23.83 -11.30 -16.98
C GLU A 2 -22.63 -10.38 -17.26
N LYS A 3 -22.85 -9.12 -17.64
CA LYS A 3 -21.77 -8.16 -17.91
C LYS A 3 -20.90 -7.86 -16.68
N ALA A 4 -21.51 -7.78 -15.49
CA ALA A 4 -20.78 -7.49 -14.25
C ALA A 4 -19.90 -8.69 -13.85
N GLU A 5 -20.42 -9.91 -13.94
CA GLU A 5 -19.65 -11.13 -13.69
C GLU A 5 -18.52 -11.33 -14.71
N LYS A 6 -18.76 -10.96 -15.97
CA LYS A 6 -17.70 -10.94 -16.98
C LYS A 6 -16.58 -9.97 -16.57
N LEU A 7 -16.92 -8.71 -16.26
CA LEU A 7 -15.92 -7.71 -15.88
C LEU A 7 -15.16 -8.11 -14.60
N LYS A 8 -15.85 -8.70 -13.62
CA LYS A 8 -15.22 -9.24 -12.41
C LYS A 8 -14.16 -10.30 -12.77
N ARG A 9 -14.48 -11.22 -13.68
CA ARG A 9 -13.52 -12.23 -14.16
C ARG A 9 -12.35 -11.58 -14.89
N ASP A 10 -12.62 -10.59 -15.73
CA ASP A 10 -11.58 -9.90 -16.50
C ASP A 10 -10.58 -9.18 -15.56
N VAL A 11 -11.05 -8.55 -14.49
CA VAL A 11 -10.19 -7.93 -13.46
C VAL A 11 -9.33 -8.98 -12.74
N ARG A 12 -9.88 -10.15 -12.42
CA ARG A 12 -9.10 -11.25 -11.82
C ARG A 12 -7.99 -11.74 -12.73
N ILE A 13 -8.29 -11.86 -14.02
CA ILE A 13 -7.28 -12.23 -15.03
C ILE A 13 -6.19 -11.16 -15.07
N LEU A 14 -6.56 -9.88 -15.03
CA LEU A 14 -5.60 -8.78 -15.04
C LEU A 14 -4.62 -8.85 -13.86
N PHE A 15 -5.10 -9.17 -12.65
CA PHE A 15 -4.22 -9.42 -11.49
C PHE A 15 -3.25 -10.58 -11.71
N GLY A 16 -3.69 -11.65 -12.38
CA GLY A 16 -2.86 -12.83 -12.64
C GLY A 16 -1.87 -12.68 -13.80
N THR A 17 -2.15 -11.81 -14.77
CA THR A 17 -1.27 -11.61 -15.95
C THR A 17 -0.36 -10.40 -15.84
N CYS A 18 -0.67 -9.46 -14.93
CA CYS A 18 0.14 -8.27 -14.70
C CYS A 18 1.42 -8.66 -13.95
N ASN A 19 2.55 -8.66 -14.66
CA ASN A 19 3.87 -8.97 -14.11
C ASN A 19 4.66 -7.72 -13.73
N ASP A 20 4.33 -6.57 -14.31
CA ASP A 20 4.97 -5.31 -13.97
C ASP A 20 4.48 -4.83 -12.58
N ILE A 21 5.43 -4.51 -11.71
CA ILE A 21 5.15 -4.12 -10.32
C ILE A 21 4.41 -2.79 -10.27
N VAL A 22 4.75 -1.82 -11.13
CA VAL A 22 4.12 -0.50 -11.15
C VAL A 22 2.69 -0.61 -11.66
N GLU A 23 2.45 -1.35 -12.74
CA GLU A 23 1.11 -1.63 -13.24
C GLU A 23 0.26 -2.36 -12.19
N LYS A 24 0.84 -3.32 -11.46
CA LYS A 24 0.17 -4.06 -10.38
C LYS A 24 -0.21 -3.15 -9.22
N MET A 25 0.68 -2.22 -8.83
CA MET A 25 0.37 -1.18 -7.83
C MET A 25 -0.78 -0.27 -8.28
N ASN A 26 -0.75 0.19 -9.54
CA ASN A 26 -1.81 1.04 -10.10
C ASN A 26 -3.15 0.30 -10.20
N LEU A 27 -3.13 -1.00 -10.48
CA LEU A 27 -4.33 -1.83 -10.50
C LEU A 27 -4.97 -1.92 -9.10
N ILE A 28 -4.16 -2.16 -8.07
CA ILE A 28 -4.65 -2.17 -6.68
C ILE A 28 -5.24 -0.80 -6.33
N ASP A 29 -4.50 0.29 -6.59
CA ASP A 29 -4.96 1.65 -6.32
C ASP A 29 -6.31 1.96 -7.00
N THR A 30 -6.43 1.57 -8.27
CA THR A 30 -7.67 1.78 -9.04
C THR A 30 -8.83 1.00 -8.42
N VAL A 31 -8.62 -0.27 -8.05
CA VAL A 31 -9.64 -1.12 -7.44
C VAL A 31 -10.08 -0.59 -6.06
N GLN A 32 -9.13 -0.06 -5.27
CA GLN A 32 -9.41 0.61 -4.00
C GLN A 32 -10.21 1.90 -4.21
N HIS A 33 -9.79 2.78 -5.12
CA HIS A 33 -10.48 4.03 -5.44
C HIS A 33 -11.89 3.83 -5.98
N LEU A 34 -12.13 2.73 -6.69
CA LEU A 34 -13.46 2.34 -7.15
C LEU A 34 -14.34 1.75 -6.04
N GLY A 35 -13.81 1.49 -4.84
CA GLY A 35 -14.55 0.92 -3.72
C GLY A 35 -14.90 -0.56 -3.87
N ILE A 36 -14.31 -1.24 -4.86
CA ILE A 36 -14.60 -2.65 -5.19
C ILE A 36 -13.54 -3.63 -4.69
N TYR A 37 -12.60 -3.16 -3.87
CA TYR A 37 -11.50 -3.97 -3.33
C TYR A 37 -11.97 -5.26 -2.64
N HIS A 38 -13.11 -5.21 -1.95
CA HIS A 38 -13.68 -6.34 -1.22
C HIS A 38 -14.04 -7.53 -2.12
N LEU A 39 -14.11 -7.34 -3.44
CA LEU A 39 -14.38 -8.40 -4.42
C LEU A 39 -13.12 -9.17 -4.84
N PHE A 40 -11.93 -8.65 -4.53
CA PHE A 40 -10.64 -9.11 -5.05
C PHE A 40 -9.57 -9.27 -3.93
N GLN A 41 -10.01 -9.56 -2.71
CA GLN A 41 -9.11 -9.55 -1.54
C GLN A 41 -7.95 -10.56 -1.66
N GLU A 42 -8.22 -11.73 -2.25
CA GLU A 42 -7.21 -12.77 -2.49
C GLU A 42 -6.17 -12.31 -3.51
N GLU A 43 -6.64 -11.77 -4.63
CA GLU A 43 -5.80 -11.27 -5.72
C GLU A 43 -4.93 -10.09 -5.26
N ILE A 44 -5.51 -9.16 -4.50
CA ILE A 44 -4.78 -8.03 -3.89
C ILE A 44 -3.75 -8.54 -2.88
N GLY A 45 -4.09 -9.51 -2.02
CA GLY A 45 -3.15 -10.07 -1.05
C GLY A 45 -1.92 -10.70 -1.70
N SER A 46 -2.13 -11.45 -2.79
CA SER A 46 -1.04 -12.00 -3.60
C SER A 46 -0.20 -10.88 -4.23
N ALA A 47 -0.85 -9.90 -4.84
CA ALA A 47 -0.17 -8.80 -5.50
C ALA A 47 0.68 -7.95 -4.53
N ILE A 48 0.18 -7.68 -3.33
CA ILE A 48 0.92 -7.01 -2.26
C ILE A 48 2.14 -7.82 -1.81
N SER A 49 2.02 -9.15 -1.76
CA SER A 49 3.13 -10.04 -1.43
C SER A 49 4.23 -9.98 -2.51
N ASP A 50 3.85 -9.94 -3.78
CA ASP A 50 4.79 -9.76 -4.90
C ASP A 50 5.49 -8.41 -4.83
N ILE A 51 4.75 -7.33 -4.56
CA ILE A 51 5.27 -5.97 -4.41
C ILE A 51 6.31 -5.91 -3.28
N LYS A 52 6.03 -6.54 -2.13
CA LYS A 52 6.96 -6.62 -1.01
C LYS A 52 8.22 -7.42 -1.36
N GLY A 53 8.07 -8.53 -2.07
CA GLY A 53 9.16 -9.41 -2.48
C GLY A 53 10.04 -8.83 -3.58
N SER A 54 9.56 -7.81 -4.29
CA SER A 54 10.33 -7.12 -5.32
C SER A 54 11.32 -6.12 -4.72
N GLU A 55 12.54 -6.09 -5.23
CA GLU A 55 13.50 -5.00 -4.99
C GLU A 55 13.04 -3.75 -5.77
N PHE A 56 11.93 -3.14 -5.32
CA PHE A 56 11.34 -2.00 -6.01
C PHE A 56 12.19 -0.75 -5.81
N THR A 57 12.77 -0.26 -6.90
CA THR A 57 13.51 1.00 -6.95
C THR A 57 12.94 1.86 -8.07
N SER A 58 12.59 3.10 -7.75
CA SER A 58 12.11 4.06 -8.73
C SER A 58 12.57 5.46 -8.35
N SER A 59 12.87 6.27 -9.37
CA SER A 59 13.14 7.70 -9.22
C SER A 59 11.87 8.54 -9.17
N SER A 60 10.72 7.94 -9.50
CA SER A 60 9.42 8.60 -9.47
C SER A 60 8.88 8.70 -8.04
N LEU A 61 8.73 9.94 -7.55
CA LEU A 61 8.12 10.18 -6.24
C LEU A 61 6.72 9.57 -6.14
N HIS A 62 5.95 9.62 -7.22
CA HIS A 62 4.60 9.07 -7.25
C HIS A 62 4.60 7.56 -7.03
N GLU A 63 5.47 6.82 -7.74
CA GLU A 63 5.55 5.37 -7.63
C GLU A 63 6.09 4.94 -6.26
N VAL A 64 7.10 5.62 -5.75
CA VAL A 64 7.64 5.38 -4.40
C VAL A 64 6.59 5.64 -3.33
N ALA A 65 5.82 6.72 -3.45
CA ALA A 65 4.76 7.05 -2.50
C ALA A 65 3.61 6.02 -2.57
N LEU A 66 3.25 5.58 -3.77
CA LEU A 66 2.24 4.56 -3.99
C LEU A 66 2.67 3.22 -3.37
N TRP A 67 3.88 2.76 -3.68
CA TRP A 67 4.46 1.56 -3.11
C TRP A 67 4.42 1.56 -1.57
N PHE A 68 4.92 2.64 -0.98
CA PHE A 68 4.95 2.78 0.48
C PHE A 68 3.55 2.78 1.09
N ARG A 69 2.62 3.52 0.49
CA ARG A 69 1.23 3.59 0.97
C ARG A 69 0.56 2.21 0.92
N LEU A 70 0.68 1.48 -0.18
CA LEU A 70 0.09 0.15 -0.34
C LEU A 70 0.62 -0.84 0.69
N LEU A 71 1.93 -0.86 0.94
CA LEU A 71 2.50 -1.74 1.97
C LEU A 71 1.96 -1.41 3.37
N ARG A 72 1.83 -0.12 3.69
CA ARG A 72 1.34 0.34 4.99
C ARG A 72 -0.14 0.07 5.21
N GLU A 73 -0.98 0.28 4.19
CA GLU A 73 -2.41 -0.04 4.24
C GLU A 73 -2.67 -1.53 4.52
N HIS A 74 -1.75 -2.38 4.07
CA HIS A 74 -1.80 -3.82 4.27
C HIS A 74 -0.99 -4.31 5.49
N GLY A 75 -0.56 -3.41 6.39
CA GLY A 75 0.10 -3.75 7.64
C GLY A 75 1.54 -4.28 7.48
N ILE A 76 2.15 -4.09 6.32
CA ILE A 76 3.52 -4.53 6.07
C ILE A 76 4.50 -3.48 6.57
N TRP A 77 5.34 -3.89 7.51
CA TRP A 77 6.46 -3.09 7.97
C TRP A 77 7.58 -3.07 6.93
N VAL A 78 8.00 -1.87 6.55
CA VAL A 78 9.19 -1.62 5.73
C VAL A 78 10.23 -0.98 6.64
N SER A 79 11.37 -1.64 6.83
CA SER A 79 12.47 -1.06 7.59
C SER A 79 12.99 0.17 6.83
N PRO A 80 13.24 1.30 7.52
CA PRO A 80 13.94 2.43 6.92
C PRO A 80 15.26 1.97 6.26
N GLY A 81 15.92 0.98 6.87
CA GLY A 81 17.21 0.37 6.51
C GLY A 81 17.29 -0.31 5.14
N ASP A 82 16.20 -0.91 4.68
CA ASP A 82 16.22 -1.90 3.59
C ASP A 82 15.94 -1.29 2.20
N SER A 83 15.75 0.03 2.15
CA SER A 83 15.58 0.77 0.90
C SER A 83 16.49 2.00 0.91
N GLU A 84 17.22 2.23 -0.19
CA GLU A 84 17.98 3.48 -0.42
C GLU A 84 17.07 4.74 -0.41
N LEU A 85 15.77 4.54 -0.27
CA LEU A 85 14.71 5.54 -0.17
C LEU A 85 14.49 6.05 1.27
N HIS A 86 15.50 5.97 2.15
CA HIS A 86 15.44 6.46 3.54
C HIS A 86 14.82 7.85 3.65
N LEU A 87 15.19 8.78 2.77
CA LEU A 87 14.71 10.16 2.85
C LEU A 87 13.20 10.27 2.51
N PHE A 88 12.74 9.53 1.50
CA PHE A 88 11.33 9.56 1.09
C PHE A 88 10.43 8.77 2.04
N ALA A 89 10.89 7.62 2.55
CA ALA A 89 10.18 6.86 3.57
C ALA A 89 10.04 7.68 4.87
N LEU A 90 11.08 8.41 5.28
CA LEU A 90 11.00 9.33 6.42
C LEU A 90 10.05 10.51 6.16
N ILE A 91 10.07 11.12 4.97
CA ILE A 91 9.15 12.21 4.63
C ILE A 91 7.69 11.73 4.66
N LEU A 92 7.39 10.57 4.08
CA LEU A 92 6.04 10.02 4.06
C LEU A 92 5.60 9.51 5.45
N TRP A 93 6.51 8.90 6.23
CA TRP A 93 6.24 8.49 7.61
C TRP A 93 5.94 9.69 8.52
N ASN A 94 6.75 10.75 8.45
CA ASN A 94 6.56 11.96 9.26
C ASN A 94 5.29 12.72 8.86
N ASN A 95 4.90 12.76 7.58
CA ASN A 95 3.67 13.44 7.15
C ASN A 95 2.40 12.64 7.47
N PHE A 96 2.41 11.30 7.41
CA PHE A 96 1.23 10.49 7.72
C PHE A 96 0.88 10.47 9.22
N SER A 97 1.89 10.56 10.11
CA SER A 97 1.66 10.70 11.55
C SER A 97 1.03 12.06 11.93
N VAL A 98 1.12 13.07 11.06
CA VAL A 98 0.58 14.42 11.30
C VAL A 98 -0.92 14.52 11.00
N SER A 99 -1.51 13.63 10.18
CA SER A 99 -2.92 13.77 9.77
C SER A 99 -3.95 12.96 10.59
N VAL A 100 -3.54 12.23 11.63
CA VAL A 100 -4.46 11.67 12.65
C VAL A 100 -4.19 12.33 14.01
N ARG A 101 -4.27 13.66 14.05
CA ARG A 101 -4.37 14.40 15.31
C ARG A 101 -5.19 15.69 15.14
N THR A 102 -6.49 15.51 15.02
CA THR A 102 -7.49 16.40 15.61
C THR A 102 -8.32 15.45 16.50
N ASN A 103 -8.43 15.58 17.83
CA ASN A 103 -8.80 16.73 18.65
C ASN A 103 -8.23 16.54 20.07
N HIS A 104 -7.84 17.64 20.71
CA HIS A 104 -7.58 17.85 22.14
C HIS A 104 -7.83 16.70 23.13
N THR A 105 -6.78 16.00 23.56
CA THR A 105 -6.51 15.78 25.00
C THR A 105 -5.01 15.51 25.17
N THR A 106 -4.39 16.23 26.09
CA THR A 106 -2.97 16.15 26.43
C THR A 106 -2.66 14.78 27.03
N THR A 107 -1.94 13.92 26.31
CA THR A 107 -1.24 12.78 26.91
C THR A 107 0.18 12.78 26.39
N SER A 108 1.11 13.02 27.30
CA SER A 108 2.55 12.89 27.11
C SER A 108 2.87 11.54 26.49
N VAL A 109 3.53 11.54 25.34
CA VAL A 109 4.08 10.31 24.76
C VAL A 109 5.33 9.95 25.56
N SER A 110 5.17 9.15 26.60
CA SER A 110 6.27 8.35 27.12
C SER A 110 6.59 7.29 26.06
N ASN A 111 7.86 7.22 25.67
CA ASN A 111 8.44 6.22 24.75
C ASN A 111 7.79 4.85 24.95
N CYS A 112 6.89 4.48 24.04
CA CYS A 112 6.27 3.16 24.05
C CYS A 112 6.83 2.40 22.86
N SER A 113 7.85 1.57 23.12
CA SER A 113 8.49 0.68 22.14
C SER A 113 7.53 -0.39 21.56
N ASN A 114 6.26 -0.39 21.98
CA ASN A 114 5.28 -1.41 21.65
C ASN A 114 4.11 -0.93 20.77
N CYS A 115 4.17 0.24 20.13
CA CYS A 115 3.17 0.65 19.13
C CYS A 115 3.37 -0.02 17.74
N LEU A 116 4.03 -1.18 17.68
CA LEU A 116 4.39 -1.91 16.46
C LEU A 116 3.38 -3.03 16.10
N SER A 117 2.15 -2.97 16.59
CA SER A 117 1.12 -3.92 16.22
C SER A 117 -0.24 -3.24 16.24
N ILE A 118 -0.67 -2.77 15.07
CA ILE A 118 -2.02 -2.84 14.47
C ILE A 118 -1.95 -2.03 13.17
#